data_AF-A0A935X9J4-F1
#
_entry.id   AF-A0A935X9J4-F1
#
_cell.length_a   1.000
_cell.length_b   1.000
_cell.length_c   1.000
_cell.angle_alpha   90.00
_cell.angle_beta   90.00
_cell.angle_gamma   90.00
#
_symmetry.space_group_name_H-M   'P 1'
#
loop_
_entity.id
_entity.type
_entity.pdbx_description
1 polymer ?
#
loop_
_entity_poly.entity_id
_entity_poly.type
_entity_poly.pdbx_seq_one_letter_code
_entity_poly.pdbx_strand_id
1 'polypeptide(L)'
;MLTGRTIAWNSSASTIATVSTSGLVTSVASGSATITASGDGKQGTAVITVVSHPDGPVVARGDIGALGGTLGSGDVAITIAAGVLSNTSTIELVRDTLRTDPVPEQSATERYLIDGLPADRIVPMRVRIKTNKTVQGTTAIAIQRPAVEFGDSTTVGMGMNLVAATDSSGYLVATVKIRGRPSSWGAVGLPASRNVFGRIQPATLASSVDPRDLKAAAELSGLMQLTHAASANGHFDVWGIGPDADMARKVTKTAALAEQAYDKVVAMGYSVAHRATWPLEVYLVRATWNGCFYSVLPFPVNPDNGYIAYNSNNVDLGWFPGTVIHEFFHFTQGCFLQGTDCPAVAPARWLGEATSTWIAEQHPAVATPFINPTALSWRDSMWVGLSSGMVAQSGYGKAPMVKYVAKRWGDVKVKEMYTSVQAG
;
A
#
# COMPACT_ATOMS: atom_id res chain seq x y z
N MET A 1 -11.75 -17.36 49.65
CA MET A 1 -10.46 -17.51 48.94
C MET A 1 -9.51 -18.23 49.89
N LEU A 2 -8.99 -19.40 49.51
CA LEU A 2 -7.94 -20.10 50.27
C LEU A 2 -6.60 -19.59 49.74
N THR A 3 -5.77 -19.00 50.59
CA THR A 3 -4.44 -18.47 50.23
C THR A 3 -3.33 -19.36 50.80
N GLY A 4 -2.21 -19.51 50.09
CA GLY A 4 -1.02 -20.23 50.58
C GLY A 4 -0.92 -21.72 50.19
N ARG A 5 -1.66 -22.18 49.18
CA ARG A 5 -1.57 -23.54 48.67
C ARG A 5 -0.88 -23.59 47.31
N THR A 6 0.01 -24.56 47.13
CA THR A 6 0.72 -24.77 45.86
C THR A 6 -0.23 -25.42 44.86
N ILE A 7 -0.43 -24.75 43.72
CA ILE A 7 -1.16 -25.30 42.58
C ILE A 7 -0.14 -25.81 41.56
N ALA A 8 -0.22 -27.09 41.22
CA ALA A 8 0.55 -27.67 40.13
C ALA A 8 -0.17 -27.42 38.79
N TRP A 9 0.55 -26.89 37.81
CA TRP A 9 0.03 -26.57 36.49
C TRP A 9 0.62 -27.49 35.43
N ASN A 10 -0.20 -27.98 34.52
CA ASN A 10 0.23 -28.79 33.38
C ASN A 10 -0.50 -28.40 32.10
N SER A 11 0.17 -28.51 30.95
CA SER A 11 -0.42 -28.40 29.62
C SER A 11 -0.41 -29.76 28.93
N SER A 12 -1.51 -30.13 28.26
CA SER A 12 -1.56 -31.35 27.46
C SER A 12 -0.72 -31.28 26.17
N ALA A 13 -0.34 -30.08 25.72
CA ALA A 13 0.42 -29.87 24.50
C ALA A 13 1.28 -28.59 24.61
N SER A 14 2.49 -28.72 25.18
CA SER A 14 3.41 -27.59 25.40
C SER A 14 3.91 -26.94 24.09
N THR A 15 3.87 -27.66 22.97
CA THR A 15 4.17 -27.12 21.64
C THR A 15 3.05 -26.25 21.06
N ILE A 16 1.85 -26.28 21.65
CA ILE A 16 0.69 -25.46 21.29
C ILE A 16 0.50 -24.33 22.31
N ALA A 17 0.51 -24.65 23.60
CA ALA A 17 0.46 -23.66 24.68
C ALA A 17 1.23 -24.15 25.92
N THR A 18 2.05 -23.28 26.51
CA THR A 18 2.74 -23.53 27.78
C THR A 18 2.02 -22.86 28.94
N VAL A 19 2.25 -23.32 30.17
CA VAL A 19 1.71 -22.73 31.39
C VAL A 19 2.83 -22.58 32.43
N SER A 20 2.93 -21.40 33.06
CA SER A 20 3.91 -21.13 34.11
C SER A 20 3.48 -21.73 35.46
N THR A 21 4.39 -21.71 36.44
CA THR A 21 4.08 -22.11 37.82
C THR A 21 3.06 -21.19 38.51
N SER A 22 2.87 -19.97 38.01
CA SER A 22 1.83 -19.03 38.48
C SER A 22 0.50 -19.18 37.72
N GLY A 23 0.42 -20.10 36.75
CA GLY A 23 -0.78 -20.32 35.94
C GLY A 23 -0.89 -19.41 34.71
N LEU A 24 0.16 -18.67 34.34
CA LEU A 24 0.17 -17.85 33.13
C LEU A 24 0.33 -18.74 31.90
N VAL A 25 -0.66 -18.73 31.01
CA VAL A 25 -0.65 -19.50 29.76
C VAL A 25 -0.04 -18.67 28.63
N THR A 26 0.90 -19.26 27.88
CA THR A 26 1.55 -18.64 26.71
C THR A 26 1.30 -19.48 25.47
N SER A 27 0.73 -18.88 24.42
CA SER A 27 0.54 -19.55 23.12
C SER A 27 1.87 -19.76 22.40
N VAL A 28 2.03 -20.91 21.74
CA VAL A 28 3.23 -21.28 20.96
C VAL A 28 2.89 -21.49 19.49
N ALA A 29 1.88 -22.30 19.18
CA ALA A 29 1.46 -22.61 17.82
C ALA A 29 -0.05 -22.84 17.74
N SER A 30 -0.64 -22.69 16.55
CA SER A 30 -2.07 -22.94 16.34
C SER A 30 -2.45 -24.38 16.69
N GLY A 31 -3.56 -24.56 17.41
CA GLY A 31 -4.02 -25.86 17.87
C GLY A 31 -4.80 -25.78 19.18
N SER A 32 -5.09 -26.92 19.80
CA SER A 32 -5.81 -26.99 21.08
C SER A 32 -4.94 -27.64 22.17
N ALA A 33 -4.95 -27.06 23.36
CA ALA A 33 -4.27 -27.59 24.54
C ALA A 33 -5.18 -27.48 25.78
N THR A 34 -5.24 -28.54 26.59
CA THR A 34 -5.95 -28.52 27.87
C THR A 34 -4.97 -28.17 28.98
N ILE A 35 -5.24 -27.08 29.69
CA ILE A 35 -4.50 -26.67 30.89
C ILE A 35 -5.17 -27.25 32.12
N THR A 36 -4.40 -27.89 32.98
CA THR A 36 -4.86 -28.53 34.22
C THR A 36 -4.21 -27.87 35.42
N ALA A 37 -5.03 -27.47 36.40
CA ALA A 37 -4.62 -26.96 37.70
C ALA A 37 -4.95 -27.99 38.78
N SER A 38 -3.96 -28.45 39.53
CA SER A 38 -4.10 -29.48 40.56
C SER A 38 -3.68 -28.96 41.93
N GLY A 39 -4.54 -29.10 42.93
CA GLY A 39 -4.26 -28.71 44.32
C GLY A 39 -5.14 -29.49 45.29
N ASP A 40 -4.54 -30.00 46.38
CA ASP A 40 -5.22 -30.78 47.44
C ASP A 40 -6.14 -31.91 46.94
N GLY A 41 -5.69 -32.64 45.91
CA GLY A 41 -6.47 -33.73 45.31
C GLY A 41 -7.67 -33.28 44.49
N LYS A 42 -7.83 -31.98 44.22
CA LYS A 42 -8.81 -31.42 43.29
C LYS A 42 -8.12 -30.99 41.99
N GLN A 43 -8.87 -31.04 40.90
CA GLN A 43 -8.40 -30.62 39.58
C GLN A 43 -9.43 -29.69 38.92
N GLY A 44 -8.94 -28.64 38.28
CA GLY A 44 -9.70 -27.82 37.33
C GLY A 44 -9.04 -27.88 35.95
N THR A 45 -9.83 -27.84 34.89
CA THR A 45 -9.31 -27.85 33.50
C THR A 45 -9.88 -26.71 32.68
N ALA A 46 -9.10 -26.24 31.70
CA ALA A 46 -9.52 -25.27 30.71
C ALA A 46 -8.95 -25.65 29.34
N VAL A 47 -9.81 -25.64 28.31
CA VAL A 47 -9.38 -25.88 26.92
C VAL A 47 -8.96 -24.54 26.31
N ILE A 48 -7.73 -24.48 25.80
CA ILE A 48 -7.15 -23.31 25.14
C ILE A 48 -7.04 -23.62 23.65
N THR A 49 -7.72 -22.81 22.83
CA THR A 49 -7.58 -22.88 21.37
C THR A 49 -6.71 -21.71 20.91
N VAL A 50 -5.54 -22.02 20.37
CA VAL A 50 -4.64 -21.05 19.74
C VAL A 50 -4.98 -20.98 18.27
N VAL A 51 -5.33 -19.77 17.81
CA VAL A 51 -5.61 -19.47 16.40
C VAL A 51 -4.44 -18.68 15.82
N SER A 52 -4.05 -19.01 14.58
CA SER A 52 -3.11 -18.24 13.81
C SER A 52 -3.86 -17.42 12.76
N HIS A 53 -3.42 -16.18 12.55
CA HIS A 53 -3.93 -15.34 11.48
C HIS A 53 -2.76 -14.87 10.61
N PRO A 54 -2.88 -14.85 9.27
CA PRO A 54 -1.76 -14.56 8.37
C PRO A 54 -1.09 -13.20 8.62
N ASP A 55 -1.86 -12.20 9.07
CA ASP A 55 -1.36 -10.83 9.26
C ASP A 55 -0.78 -10.53 10.66
N GLY A 56 -0.85 -11.48 11.60
CA GLY A 56 -0.32 -11.30 12.95
C GLY A 56 -1.11 -12.03 14.04
N PRO A 57 -0.79 -11.78 15.33
CA PRO A 57 -1.45 -12.48 16.42
C PRO A 57 -2.90 -12.01 16.59
N VAL A 58 -3.80 -12.97 16.75
CA VAL A 58 -5.21 -12.73 17.07
C VAL A 58 -5.29 -12.25 18.51
N VAL A 59 -5.79 -11.03 18.71
CA VAL A 59 -6.03 -10.43 20.03
C VAL A 59 -7.29 -11.00 20.66
N ALA A 60 -8.35 -11.14 19.86
CA ALA A 60 -9.60 -11.74 20.30
C ALA A 60 -10.36 -12.33 19.11
N ARG A 61 -11.10 -13.41 19.35
CA ARG A 61 -11.98 -14.07 18.38
C ARG A 61 -13.29 -14.41 19.05
N GLY A 62 -14.42 -14.19 18.37
CA GLY A 62 -15.71 -14.65 18.88
C GLY A 62 -16.86 -14.46 17.91
N ASP A 63 -17.92 -15.21 18.15
CA ASP A 63 -19.14 -15.16 17.37
C ASP A 63 -20.06 -14.04 17.89
N ILE A 64 -20.36 -13.07 17.03
CA ILE A 64 -21.23 -11.93 17.35
C ILE A 64 -22.47 -12.00 16.47
N GLY A 65 -23.65 -12.00 17.10
CA GLY A 65 -24.95 -12.03 16.44
C GLY A 65 -25.89 -10.94 16.96
N ALA A 66 -27.19 -11.22 16.99
CA ALA A 66 -28.23 -10.25 17.35
C ALA A 66 -28.11 -9.63 18.74
N LEU A 67 -27.51 -10.34 19.71
CA LEU A 67 -27.29 -9.81 21.04
C LEU A 67 -26.11 -8.81 21.13
N GLY A 68 -25.34 -8.66 20.04
CA GLY A 68 -24.09 -7.90 20.07
C GLY A 68 -23.03 -8.58 20.93
N GLY A 69 -21.97 -7.85 21.25
CA GLY A 69 -20.91 -8.33 22.12
C GLY A 69 -19.67 -7.47 22.07
N THR A 70 -18.72 -7.78 22.95
CA THR A 70 -17.41 -7.12 23.02
C THR A 70 -16.30 -8.15 22.82
N LEU A 71 -15.36 -7.84 21.93
CA LEU A 71 -14.16 -8.64 21.67
C LEU A 71 -12.93 -7.76 21.92
N GLY A 72 -11.95 -8.28 22.65
CA GLY A 72 -10.74 -7.52 22.91
C GLY A 72 -9.90 -8.07 24.05
N SER A 73 -8.87 -7.30 24.36
CA SER A 73 -8.00 -7.43 25.52
C SER A 73 -8.05 -6.15 26.36
N GLY A 74 -7.23 -6.08 27.41
CA GLY A 74 -7.06 -4.85 28.18
C GLY A 74 -6.63 -3.66 27.33
N ASP A 75 -5.84 -3.89 26.28
CA ASP A 75 -5.22 -2.82 25.47
C ASP A 75 -6.09 -2.40 24.27
N VAL A 76 -6.95 -3.27 23.74
CA VAL A 76 -7.86 -2.93 22.64
C VAL A 76 -9.16 -3.70 22.76
N ALA A 77 -10.29 -3.06 22.51
CA ALA A 77 -11.58 -3.71 22.45
C ALA A 77 -12.49 -3.09 21.38
N ILE A 78 -13.30 -3.95 20.77
CA ILE A 78 -14.39 -3.58 19.87
C ILE A 78 -15.71 -4.05 20.50
N THR A 79 -16.74 -3.22 20.44
CA THR A 79 -18.08 -3.53 20.92
C THR A 79 -19.08 -3.28 19.80
N ILE A 80 -19.80 -4.32 19.42
CA ILE A 80 -20.94 -4.25 18.50
C ILE A 80 -22.21 -4.31 19.35
N ALA A 81 -23.07 -3.30 19.25
CA ALA A 81 -24.29 -3.25 20.04
C ALA A 81 -25.31 -4.30 19.60
N ALA A 82 -26.21 -4.67 20.51
CA ALA A 82 -27.35 -5.52 20.19
C ALA A 82 -28.18 -4.94 19.04
N GLY A 83 -28.70 -5.80 18.17
CA GLY A 83 -29.50 -5.42 17.01
C GLY A 83 -28.71 -4.92 15.79
N VAL A 84 -27.38 -4.69 15.91
CA VAL A 84 -26.56 -4.25 14.76
C VAL A 84 -26.39 -5.37 13.74
N LEU A 85 -26.16 -6.61 14.19
CA LEU A 85 -26.07 -7.79 13.33
C LEU A 85 -27.34 -8.61 13.46
N SER A 86 -27.94 -9.02 12.35
CA SER A 86 -29.09 -9.93 12.35
C SER A 86 -28.67 -11.40 12.37
N ASN A 87 -27.51 -11.70 11.77
CA ASN A 87 -26.94 -13.04 11.68
C ASN A 87 -25.64 -13.11 12.48
N THR A 88 -25.33 -14.29 13.02
CA THR A 88 -24.06 -14.53 13.69
C THR A 88 -22.91 -14.51 12.69
N SER A 89 -21.85 -13.78 13.03
CA SER A 89 -20.58 -13.74 12.29
C SER A 89 -19.42 -14.02 13.26
N THR A 90 -18.51 -14.91 12.88
CA THR A 90 -17.25 -15.11 13.61
C THR A 90 -16.34 -13.93 13.30
N ILE A 91 -16.04 -13.10 14.30
CA ILE A 91 -15.22 -11.90 14.16
C ILE A 91 -13.88 -12.11 14.83
N GLU A 92 -12.81 -11.67 14.16
CA GLU A 92 -11.44 -11.70 14.67
C GLU A 92 -10.88 -10.28 14.76
N LEU A 93 -10.30 -9.96 15.90
CA LEU A 93 -9.50 -8.76 16.13
C LEU A 93 -8.03 -9.17 16.14
N VAL A 94 -7.24 -8.63 15.23
CA VAL A 94 -5.85 -9.05 14.98
C VAL A 94 -4.93 -7.85 15.14
N ARG A 95 -3.76 -8.03 15.76
CA ARG A 95 -2.68 -7.04 15.74
C ARG A 95 -1.93 -7.16 14.41
N ASP A 96 -1.86 -6.10 13.61
CA ASP A 96 -1.13 -6.13 12.33
C ASP A 96 0.38 -6.01 12.59
N THR A 97 1.10 -7.10 12.41
CA THR A 97 2.57 -7.14 12.57
C THR A 97 3.31 -7.15 11.25
N LEU A 98 2.62 -7.33 10.12
CA LEU A 98 3.24 -7.42 8.80
C LEU A 98 3.56 -6.05 8.20
N ARG A 99 2.88 -4.99 8.65
CA ARG A 99 3.02 -3.65 8.09
C ARG A 99 3.55 -2.69 9.14
N THR A 100 4.71 -2.10 8.86
CA THR A 100 5.25 -1.02 9.66
C THR A 100 4.51 0.29 9.38
N ASP A 101 4.38 1.11 10.43
CA ASP A 101 3.88 2.47 10.28
C ASP A 101 4.91 3.30 9.48
N PRO A 102 4.48 4.11 8.50
CA PRO A 102 5.39 4.99 7.76
C PRO A 102 5.87 6.20 8.59
N VAL A 103 5.17 6.54 9.68
CA VAL A 103 5.51 7.62 10.64
C VAL A 103 5.25 7.17 12.09
N PRO A 104 5.96 6.12 12.58
CA PRO A 104 5.70 5.51 13.89
C PRO A 104 5.85 6.48 15.07
N GLU A 105 6.61 7.57 14.90
CA GLU A 105 6.74 8.65 15.86
C GLU A 105 5.42 9.38 16.13
N GLN A 106 4.50 9.42 15.16
CA GLN A 106 3.20 10.12 15.28
C GLN A 106 2.04 9.22 15.75
N SER A 107 2.23 7.90 15.76
CA SER A 107 1.23 6.95 16.29
C SER A 107 1.29 6.88 17.83
N ALA A 108 0.14 6.99 18.50
CA ALA A 108 0.00 6.77 19.95
C ALA A 108 -0.61 5.40 20.30
N THR A 109 -0.84 4.56 19.30
CA THR A 109 -1.47 3.23 19.41
C THR A 109 -0.86 2.29 18.38
N GLU A 110 -1.04 0.98 18.57
CA GLU A 110 -0.71 -0.03 17.57
C GLU A 110 -1.78 -0.12 16.46
N ARG A 111 -1.46 -0.80 15.36
CA ARG A 111 -2.39 -1.09 14.27
C ARG A 111 -3.15 -2.41 14.50
N TYR A 112 -4.46 -2.36 14.30
CA TYR A 112 -5.32 -3.54 14.41
C TYR A 112 -6.16 -3.78 13.14
N LEU A 113 -6.50 -5.04 12.91
CA LEU A 113 -7.39 -5.50 11.85
C LEU A 113 -8.65 -6.11 12.46
N ILE A 114 -9.79 -5.89 11.82
CA ILE A 114 -11.00 -6.70 12.05
C ILE A 114 -11.27 -7.54 10.81
N ASP A 115 -11.44 -8.84 11.05
CA ASP A 115 -11.95 -9.81 10.09
C ASP A 115 -13.28 -10.42 10.56
N GLY A 116 -14.04 -11.03 9.65
CA GLY A 116 -15.35 -11.63 9.88
C GLY A 116 -16.56 -10.69 9.78
N LEU A 117 -16.38 -9.42 9.40
CA LEU A 117 -17.53 -8.51 9.27
C LEU A 117 -18.37 -8.81 8.02
N PRO A 118 -19.71 -8.66 8.05
CA PRO A 118 -20.54 -8.82 6.86
C PRO A 118 -20.20 -7.82 5.76
N ALA A 119 -20.06 -8.32 4.53
CA ALA A 119 -19.68 -7.52 3.36
C ALA A 119 -20.80 -6.65 2.79
N ASP A 120 -22.05 -7.01 3.07
CA ASP A 120 -23.26 -6.41 2.53
C ASP A 120 -23.67 -5.11 3.25
N ARG A 121 -23.10 -4.82 4.43
CA ARG A 121 -23.55 -3.70 5.28
C ARG A 121 -22.43 -3.02 6.07
N ILE A 122 -22.65 -1.76 6.39
CA ILE A 122 -21.80 -1.00 7.31
C ILE A 122 -22.17 -1.38 8.74
N VAL A 123 -21.18 -1.81 9.52
CA VAL A 123 -21.32 -2.18 10.93
C VAL A 123 -20.80 -1.04 11.81
N PRO A 124 -21.68 -0.31 12.51
CA PRO A 124 -21.25 0.60 13.58
C PRO A 124 -20.74 -0.21 14.77
N MET A 125 -19.57 0.15 15.29
CA MET A 125 -18.99 -0.47 16.48
C MET A 125 -18.23 0.55 17.32
N ARG A 126 -18.27 0.39 18.63
CA ARG A 126 -17.45 1.19 19.55
C ARG A 126 -16.08 0.56 19.63
N VAL A 127 -15.04 1.35 19.43
CA VAL A 127 -13.63 0.95 19.57
C VAL A 127 -13.05 1.64 20.78
N ARG A 128 -12.26 0.90 21.56
CA ARG A 128 -11.46 1.40 22.68
C ARG A 128 -10.03 0.90 22.51
N ILE A 129 -9.04 1.78 22.51
CA ILE A 129 -7.62 1.43 22.31
C ILE A 129 -6.75 2.19 23.29
N LYS A 130 -5.88 1.48 23.98
CA LYS A 130 -4.95 2.04 24.95
C LYS A 130 -3.86 2.83 24.24
N THR A 131 -3.57 4.01 24.77
CA THR A 131 -2.49 4.84 24.27
C THR A 131 -1.15 4.41 24.87
N ASN A 132 -0.09 4.43 24.07
CA ASN A 132 1.29 4.19 24.53
C ASN A 132 2.09 5.50 24.72
N LYS A 133 1.45 6.64 24.45
CA LYS A 133 2.00 7.99 24.56
C LYS A 133 0.95 8.93 25.15
N THR A 134 1.42 10.05 25.72
CA THR A 134 0.53 11.16 26.09
C THR A 134 -0.03 11.80 24.83
N VAL A 135 -1.36 11.94 24.77
CA VAL A 135 -2.05 12.58 23.64
C VAL A 135 -2.34 14.05 23.96
N GLN A 136 -2.13 14.95 23.00
CA GLN A 136 -2.40 16.38 23.13
C GLN A 136 -3.27 16.86 21.95
N GLY A 137 -4.15 17.83 22.18
CA GLY A 137 -5.05 18.36 21.15
C GLY A 137 -6.24 17.44 20.82
N THR A 138 -6.81 17.60 19.63
CA THR A 138 -7.95 16.79 19.17
C THR A 138 -7.50 15.36 18.87
N THR A 139 -8.16 14.38 19.50
CA THR A 139 -7.82 12.96 19.37
C THR A 139 -8.76 12.26 18.39
N ALA A 140 -8.25 11.27 17.66
CA ALA A 140 -9.04 10.52 16.68
C ALA A 140 -8.56 9.07 16.58
N ILE A 141 -9.46 8.19 16.13
CA ILE A 141 -9.15 6.84 15.66
C ILE A 141 -9.22 6.85 14.14
N ALA A 142 -8.07 6.62 13.52
CA ALA A 142 -7.96 6.34 12.11
C ALA A 142 -8.61 5.00 11.75
N ILE A 143 -9.42 4.97 10.69
CA ILE A 143 -10.03 3.75 10.13
C ILE A 143 -9.71 3.57 8.63
N GLN A 144 -9.61 2.31 8.22
CA GLN A 144 -9.38 1.83 6.85
C GLN A 144 -8.04 2.28 6.23
N ARG A 145 -7.89 2.10 4.90
CA ARG A 145 -6.82 2.73 4.10
C ARG A 145 -7.12 4.22 3.95
N PRO A 146 -6.11 5.06 3.60
CA PRO A 146 -6.27 6.51 3.52
C PRO A 146 -7.56 6.92 2.83
N ALA A 147 -8.32 7.77 3.53
CA ALA A 147 -9.49 8.42 3.03
C ALA A 147 -9.09 9.76 2.42
N VAL A 148 -9.75 10.09 1.32
CA VAL A 148 -9.65 11.42 0.75
C VAL A 148 -10.55 12.33 1.57
N GLU A 149 -9.96 13.22 2.36
CA GLU A 149 -10.70 14.24 3.11
C GLU A 149 -10.47 15.61 2.46
N PHE A 150 -11.56 16.32 2.18
CA PHE A 150 -11.52 17.64 1.56
C PHE A 150 -11.35 18.70 2.66
N GLY A 151 -10.22 19.44 2.62
CA GLY A 151 -9.99 20.56 3.53
C GLY A 151 -10.80 21.80 3.13
N ASP A 152 -10.94 22.03 1.82
CA ASP A 152 -11.76 23.08 1.19
C ASP A 152 -11.92 22.81 -0.33
N SER A 153 -12.49 23.78 -1.06
CA SER A 153 -12.70 23.73 -2.52
C SER A 153 -11.41 23.70 -3.36
N THR A 154 -10.23 23.72 -2.74
CA THR A 154 -8.92 23.82 -3.40
C THR A 154 -7.87 22.83 -2.90
N THR A 155 -8.13 22.14 -1.78
CA THR A 155 -7.16 21.29 -1.10
C THR A 155 -7.70 19.88 -0.90
N VAL A 156 -7.07 18.91 -1.57
CA VAL A 156 -7.25 17.48 -1.28
C VAL A 156 -6.27 17.10 -0.17
N GLY A 157 -6.78 16.91 1.03
CA GLY A 157 -6.03 16.33 2.14
C GLY A 157 -6.04 14.81 2.02
N MET A 158 -4.88 14.19 2.23
CA MET A 158 -4.82 12.75 2.43
C MET A 158 -4.73 12.48 3.92
N GLY A 159 -5.76 11.84 4.46
CA GLY A 159 -5.83 11.41 5.85
C GLY A 159 -6.23 9.95 5.93
N MET A 160 -6.22 9.38 7.12
CA MET A 160 -7.07 8.23 7.38
C MET A 160 -8.51 8.74 7.49
N ASN A 161 -9.54 7.89 7.37
CA ASN A 161 -10.86 8.32 7.87
C ASN A 161 -10.69 8.53 9.37
N LEU A 162 -10.79 9.77 9.85
CA LEU A 162 -10.56 10.08 11.25
C LEU A 162 -11.90 10.14 11.96
N VAL A 163 -12.10 9.21 12.89
CA VAL A 163 -13.24 9.28 13.79
C VAL A 163 -12.79 9.97 15.06
N ALA A 164 -13.37 11.14 15.34
CA ALA A 164 -13.12 11.85 16.58
C ALA A 164 -13.26 10.90 17.78
N ALA A 165 -12.24 10.90 18.63
CA ALA A 165 -12.16 10.06 19.80
C ALA A 165 -12.13 10.93 21.05
N THR A 166 -12.63 10.37 22.14
CA THR A 166 -12.41 10.93 23.47
C THR A 166 -11.28 10.14 24.12
N ASP A 167 -10.24 10.85 24.55
CA ASP A 167 -9.25 10.28 25.47
C ASP A 167 -9.80 10.35 26.89
N SER A 168 -10.00 9.19 27.50
CA SER A 168 -10.38 9.08 28.91
C SER A 168 -9.52 8.01 29.56
N SER A 169 -8.69 8.42 30.52
CA SER A 169 -7.90 7.50 31.35
C SER A 169 -6.92 6.59 30.58
N GLY A 170 -6.24 7.13 29.55
CA GLY A 170 -5.21 6.40 28.79
C GLY A 170 -5.76 5.55 27.65
N TYR A 171 -6.95 5.88 27.15
CA TYR A 171 -7.62 5.17 26.06
C TYR A 171 -8.31 6.14 25.11
N LEU A 172 -8.13 5.90 23.82
CA LEU A 172 -8.96 6.48 22.77
C LEU A 172 -10.24 5.67 22.61
N VAL A 173 -11.38 6.34 22.66
CA VAL A 173 -12.69 5.71 22.48
C VAL A 173 -13.49 6.43 21.40
N ALA A 174 -13.96 5.71 20.39
CA ALA A 174 -14.80 6.25 19.32
C ALA A 174 -15.81 5.23 18.79
N THR A 175 -16.88 5.69 18.15
CA THR A 175 -17.77 4.81 17.36
C THR A 175 -17.38 4.88 15.90
N VAL A 176 -16.85 3.77 15.37
CA VAL A 176 -16.42 3.65 13.99
C VAL A 176 -17.48 2.92 13.16
N LYS A 177 -17.50 3.18 11.85
CA LYS A 177 -18.42 2.54 10.91
C LYS A 177 -17.61 1.79 9.86
N ILE A 178 -17.70 0.46 9.86
CA ILE A 178 -16.83 -0.39 9.07
C ILE A 178 -17.66 -1.41 8.30
N ARG A 179 -17.44 -1.55 6.99
CA ARG A 179 -18.06 -2.59 6.16
C ARG A 179 -17.11 -3.78 6.00
N GLY A 180 -17.62 -5.01 6.06
CA GLY A 180 -16.84 -6.18 5.67
C GLY A 180 -16.44 -6.16 4.19
N ARG A 181 -15.59 -7.09 3.75
CA ARG A 181 -15.21 -7.21 2.34
C ARG A 181 -15.79 -8.50 1.75
N PRO A 182 -16.24 -8.52 0.49
CA PRO A 182 -16.70 -9.74 -0.16
C PRO A 182 -15.56 -10.76 -0.32
N SER A 183 -15.86 -12.05 -0.19
CA SER A 183 -14.89 -13.14 -0.41
C SER A 183 -14.29 -13.15 -1.83
N SER A 184 -15.02 -12.63 -2.82
CA SER A 184 -14.58 -12.49 -4.21
C SER A 184 -13.43 -11.50 -4.41
N TRP A 185 -13.06 -10.72 -3.40
CA TRP A 185 -11.99 -9.73 -3.47
C TRP A 185 -10.66 -10.22 -2.86
N GLY A 186 -10.59 -11.48 -2.41
CA GLY A 186 -9.38 -12.10 -1.84
C GLY A 186 -8.63 -12.98 -2.84
N ALA A 187 -7.30 -12.90 -2.84
CA ALA A 187 -6.47 -13.96 -3.40
C ALA A 187 -6.60 -15.23 -2.54
N VAL A 188 -6.49 -16.41 -3.16
CA VAL A 188 -6.59 -17.72 -2.50
C VAL A 188 -5.63 -17.77 -1.29
N GLY A 189 -6.17 -18.02 -0.09
CA GLY A 189 -5.38 -18.19 1.14
C GLY A 189 -5.31 -17.00 2.10
N LEU A 190 -6.01 -15.89 1.85
CA LEU A 190 -6.11 -14.76 2.79
C LEU A 190 -7.56 -14.54 3.28
N PRO A 191 -7.79 -14.22 4.56
CA PRO A 191 -9.12 -14.05 5.14
C PRO A 191 -9.96 -12.94 4.48
N ALA A 192 -11.28 -13.13 4.52
CA ALA A 192 -12.25 -12.49 3.63
C ALA A 192 -12.60 -11.03 3.95
N SER A 193 -12.21 -10.45 5.10
CA SER A 193 -12.45 -9.04 5.41
C SER A 193 -11.30 -8.39 6.16
N ARG A 194 -10.75 -7.28 5.61
CA ARG A 194 -9.62 -6.59 6.22
C ARG A 194 -9.94 -5.13 6.41
N ASN A 195 -10.31 -4.75 7.62
CA ASN A 195 -10.49 -3.35 8.00
C ASN A 195 -9.50 -2.96 9.08
N VAL A 196 -8.76 -1.87 8.84
CA VAL A 196 -7.67 -1.41 9.72
C VAL A 196 -8.18 -0.32 10.65
N PHE A 197 -7.75 -0.28 11.90
CA PHE A 197 -7.96 0.88 12.77
C PHE A 197 -6.84 1.06 13.82
N GLY A 198 -6.81 2.25 14.44
CA GLY A 198 -5.98 2.53 15.61
C GLY A 198 -4.76 3.42 15.36
N ARG A 199 -4.97 4.65 14.87
CA ARG A 199 -3.93 5.69 14.85
C ARG A 199 -4.51 7.05 15.21
N ILE A 200 -3.66 7.96 15.70
CA ILE A 200 -3.93 9.40 15.79
C ILE A 200 -3.33 10.06 14.54
N GLN A 201 -4.07 10.94 13.87
CA GLN A 201 -3.46 11.96 13.01
C GLN A 201 -4.38 13.17 12.91
N PRO A 202 -3.91 14.39 13.20
CA PRO A 202 -4.27 15.53 12.34
C PRO A 202 -3.04 16.33 11.89
N ALA A 203 -3.02 16.64 10.57
CA ALA A 203 -2.17 17.55 9.78
C ALA A 203 -0.64 17.38 9.91
N THR A 204 0.17 17.21 8.86
CA THR A 204 0.04 17.13 7.40
C THR A 204 1.22 16.27 6.96
N LEU A 205 1.06 15.14 6.28
CA LEU A 205 2.09 14.55 5.40
C LEU A 205 1.57 13.32 4.64
N ALA A 206 1.82 13.34 3.33
CA ALA A 206 1.38 12.41 2.30
C ALA A 206 1.69 10.94 2.60
N SER A 207 0.72 10.09 2.28
CA SER A 207 1.00 8.70 1.87
C SER A 207 0.32 8.47 0.53
N SER A 208 0.99 7.79 -0.41
CA SER A 208 0.50 7.57 -1.78
C SER A 208 -0.75 6.68 -1.82
N VAL A 209 -1.81 7.12 -2.47
CA VAL A 209 -2.99 6.32 -2.82
C VAL A 209 -2.87 5.83 -4.26
N ASP A 210 -3.35 4.61 -4.51
CA ASP A 210 -3.50 4.08 -5.87
C ASP A 210 -4.55 4.91 -6.63
N PRO A 211 -4.19 5.61 -7.72
CA PRO A 211 -5.10 6.44 -8.49
C PRO A 211 -6.31 5.70 -9.06
N ARG A 212 -6.27 4.37 -9.22
CA ARG A 212 -7.43 3.57 -9.63
C ARG A 212 -8.53 3.58 -8.57
N ASP A 213 -8.14 3.55 -7.29
CA ASP A 213 -9.09 3.64 -6.19
C ASP A 213 -9.75 5.04 -6.17
N LEU A 214 -9.00 6.09 -6.54
CA LEU A 214 -9.53 7.45 -6.69
C LEU A 214 -10.50 7.57 -7.86
N LYS A 215 -10.16 6.99 -9.02
CA LYS A 215 -11.04 6.95 -10.19
C LYS A 215 -12.33 6.20 -9.88
N ALA A 216 -12.24 5.01 -9.30
CA ALA A 216 -13.41 4.23 -8.91
C ALA A 216 -14.30 4.98 -7.91
N ALA A 217 -13.69 5.68 -6.94
CA ALA A 217 -14.43 6.54 -6.02
C ALA A 217 -15.12 7.71 -6.73
N ALA A 218 -14.45 8.36 -7.69
CA ALA A 218 -15.03 9.43 -8.51
C ALA A 218 -16.23 8.94 -9.33
N GLU A 219 -16.09 7.79 -10.00
CA GLU A 219 -17.14 7.16 -10.82
C GLU A 219 -18.37 6.76 -10.01
N LEU A 220 -18.17 6.23 -8.79
CA LEU A 220 -19.26 5.75 -7.95
C LEU A 220 -19.98 6.87 -7.18
N SER A 221 -19.26 7.91 -6.78
CA SER A 221 -19.80 8.93 -5.88
C SER A 221 -20.31 10.18 -6.61
N GLY A 222 -19.79 10.49 -7.80
CA GLY A 222 -20.01 11.77 -8.48
C GLY A 222 -19.47 12.98 -7.71
N LEU A 223 -18.73 12.77 -6.61
CA LEU A 223 -18.21 13.82 -5.73
C LEU A 223 -16.87 14.41 -6.22
N MET A 224 -16.26 13.81 -7.23
CA MET A 224 -15.00 14.26 -7.81
C MET A 224 -15.17 14.55 -9.29
N GLN A 225 -14.63 15.68 -9.75
CA GLN A 225 -14.49 15.94 -11.17
C GLN A 225 -13.52 14.91 -11.75
N LEU A 226 -14.06 14.08 -12.64
CA LEU A 226 -13.29 13.14 -13.43
C LEU A 226 -13.24 13.68 -14.85
N THR A 227 -12.03 13.89 -15.35
CA THR A 227 -11.82 14.34 -16.72
C THR A 227 -11.08 13.24 -17.46
N HIS A 228 -11.57 12.84 -18.63
CA HIS A 228 -11.01 11.76 -19.40
C HIS A 228 -10.56 12.26 -20.77
N ALA A 229 -9.42 11.74 -21.23
CA ALA A 229 -9.01 11.83 -22.63
C ALA A 229 -8.37 10.50 -23.03
N ALA A 230 -9.00 9.83 -23.99
CA ALA A 230 -8.35 8.74 -24.71
C ALA A 230 -7.29 9.32 -25.66
N SER A 231 -6.19 8.61 -25.83
CA SER A 231 -5.16 8.96 -26.80
C SER A 231 -5.61 8.66 -28.23
N ALA A 232 -5.01 9.35 -29.21
CA ALA A 232 -5.44 9.30 -30.60
C ALA A 232 -5.36 7.89 -31.23
N ASN A 233 -4.39 7.07 -30.80
CA ASN A 233 -4.21 5.70 -31.30
C ASN A 233 -4.76 4.64 -30.34
N GLY A 234 -5.41 5.05 -29.24
CA GLY A 234 -6.00 4.14 -28.27
C GLY A 234 -4.99 3.35 -27.42
N HIS A 235 -3.72 3.76 -27.39
CA HIS A 235 -2.73 3.13 -26.50
C HIS A 235 -2.87 3.58 -25.04
N PHE A 236 -3.47 4.75 -24.77
CA PHE A 236 -3.54 5.30 -23.42
C PHE A 236 -4.92 5.87 -23.12
N ASP A 237 -5.36 5.65 -21.88
CA ASP A 237 -6.54 6.28 -21.31
C ASP A 237 -6.09 7.20 -20.17
N VAL A 238 -6.21 8.51 -20.37
CA VAL A 238 -5.73 9.51 -19.42
C VAL A 238 -6.87 10.05 -18.58
N TRP A 239 -6.77 9.88 -17.27
CA TRP A 239 -7.75 10.28 -16.28
C TRP A 239 -7.21 11.37 -15.38
N GLY A 240 -7.81 12.55 -15.46
CA GLY A 240 -7.60 13.66 -14.55
C GLY A 240 -8.56 13.57 -13.38
N ILE A 241 -8.02 13.52 -12.16
CA ILE A 241 -8.80 13.31 -10.94
C ILE A 241 -8.72 14.55 -10.06
N GLY A 242 -9.88 15.10 -9.72
CA GLY A 242 -10.03 16.21 -8.79
C GLY A 242 -10.21 17.57 -9.48
N PRO A 243 -10.47 18.62 -8.68
CA PRO A 243 -10.79 19.94 -9.20
C PRO A 243 -9.54 20.63 -9.76
N ASP A 244 -9.53 20.79 -11.08
CA ASP A 244 -8.57 21.60 -11.82
C ASP A 244 -9.28 22.10 -13.09
N ALA A 245 -9.48 23.42 -13.16
CA ALA A 245 -10.21 24.06 -14.25
C ALA A 245 -9.53 23.83 -15.62
N ASP A 246 -8.24 23.49 -15.62
CA ASP A 246 -7.43 23.24 -16.80
C ASP A 246 -7.15 21.74 -17.03
N MET A 247 -7.79 20.86 -16.25
CA MET A 247 -7.57 19.41 -16.33
C MET A 247 -7.86 18.86 -17.72
N ALA A 248 -8.89 19.38 -18.41
CA ALA A 248 -9.26 18.94 -19.76
C ALA A 248 -8.10 19.11 -20.77
N ARG A 249 -7.42 20.26 -20.73
CA ARG A 249 -6.24 20.50 -21.56
C ARG A 249 -5.10 19.59 -21.13
N LYS A 250 -4.89 19.43 -19.82
CA LYS A 250 -3.79 18.61 -19.28
C LYS A 250 -3.92 17.13 -19.62
N VAL A 251 -5.11 16.52 -19.50
CA VAL A 251 -5.31 15.12 -19.88
C VAL A 251 -5.09 14.92 -21.39
N THR A 252 -5.58 15.86 -22.21
CA THR A 252 -5.40 15.82 -23.67
C THR A 252 -3.92 15.96 -24.06
N LYS A 253 -3.21 16.90 -23.44
CA LYS A 253 -1.77 17.10 -23.65
C LYS A 253 -0.99 15.86 -23.24
N THR A 254 -1.25 15.30 -22.07
CA THR A 254 -0.59 14.08 -21.59
C THR A 254 -0.87 12.89 -22.50
N ALA A 255 -2.09 12.72 -23.01
CA ALA A 255 -2.43 11.66 -23.95
C ALA A 255 -1.61 11.77 -25.25
N ALA A 256 -1.44 12.97 -25.79
CA ALA A 256 -0.61 13.21 -26.96
C ALA A 256 0.90 12.96 -26.70
N LEU A 257 1.41 13.36 -25.52
CA LEU A 257 2.79 13.07 -25.12
C LEU A 257 3.03 11.57 -24.92
N ALA A 258 2.05 10.84 -24.38
CA ALA A 258 2.15 9.40 -24.18
C ALA A 258 2.24 8.64 -25.52
N GLU A 259 1.46 9.04 -26.53
CA GLU A 259 1.59 8.50 -27.89
C GLU A 259 2.95 8.80 -28.51
N GLN A 260 3.47 10.02 -28.33
CA GLN A 260 4.81 10.37 -28.80
C GLN A 260 5.90 9.52 -28.13
N ALA A 261 5.75 9.25 -26.83
CA ALA A 261 6.63 8.34 -26.10
C ALA A 261 6.52 6.91 -26.64
N TYR A 262 5.31 6.41 -26.88
CA TYR A 262 5.07 5.10 -27.49
C TYR A 262 5.76 4.97 -28.85
N ASP A 263 5.46 5.88 -29.77
CA ASP A 263 6.00 5.87 -31.13
C ASP A 263 7.52 5.92 -31.12
N LYS A 264 8.11 6.76 -30.25
CA LYS A 264 9.55 6.86 -30.10
C LYS A 264 10.18 5.55 -29.62
N VAL A 265 9.61 4.94 -28.58
CA VAL A 265 10.09 3.68 -28.00
C VAL A 265 9.99 2.53 -29.01
N VAL A 266 8.87 2.43 -29.73
CA VAL A 266 8.66 1.41 -30.77
C VAL A 266 9.58 1.64 -31.97
N ALA A 267 9.77 2.90 -32.41
CA ALA A 267 10.69 3.23 -33.50
C ALA A 267 12.15 2.91 -33.16
N MET A 268 12.53 2.99 -31.87
CA MET A 268 13.82 2.52 -31.38
C MET A 268 13.91 0.99 -31.32
N GLY A 269 12.81 0.26 -31.59
CA GLY A 269 12.71 -1.19 -31.67
C GLY A 269 12.59 -1.89 -30.31
N TYR A 270 12.08 -1.20 -29.29
CA TYR A 270 11.69 -1.84 -28.02
C TYR A 270 10.27 -2.41 -28.14
N SER A 271 10.04 -3.56 -27.51
CA SER A 271 8.76 -4.27 -27.61
C SER A 271 7.90 -4.06 -26.37
N VAL A 272 6.64 -3.73 -26.60
CA VAL A 272 5.56 -3.71 -25.60
C VAL A 272 4.57 -4.87 -25.78
N ALA A 273 4.89 -5.83 -26.66
CA ALA A 273 4.00 -6.93 -27.05
C ALA A 273 3.65 -7.90 -25.91
N HIS A 274 4.36 -7.82 -24.78
CA HIS A 274 4.06 -8.62 -23.59
C HIS A 274 2.89 -8.06 -22.76
N ARG A 275 2.37 -6.87 -23.07
CA ARG A 275 1.11 -6.37 -22.48
C ARG A 275 -0.08 -6.94 -23.25
N ALA A 276 -0.94 -7.67 -22.56
CA ALA A 276 -2.21 -8.16 -23.09
C ALA A 276 -3.34 -7.13 -22.90
N THR A 277 -3.19 -6.18 -21.98
CA THR A 277 -4.24 -5.20 -21.63
C THR A 277 -3.93 -3.80 -22.16
N TRP A 278 -4.80 -3.32 -23.03
CA TRP A 278 -4.82 -1.96 -23.58
C TRP A 278 -6.24 -1.38 -23.49
N PRO A 279 -6.40 -0.05 -23.39
CA PRO A 279 -5.36 0.98 -23.26
C PRO A 279 -4.62 0.95 -21.90
N LEU A 280 -3.41 1.51 -21.85
CA LEU A 280 -2.70 1.75 -20.58
C LEU A 280 -3.35 2.93 -19.85
N GLU A 281 -3.80 2.71 -18.61
CA GLU A 281 -4.34 3.79 -17.80
C GLU A 281 -3.23 4.73 -17.30
N VAL A 282 -3.46 6.02 -17.46
CA VAL A 282 -2.60 7.11 -17.02
C VAL A 282 -3.40 8.07 -16.15
N TYR A 283 -2.86 8.48 -15.03
CA TYR A 283 -3.56 9.27 -14.03
C TYR A 283 -2.89 10.62 -13.80
N LEU A 284 -3.64 11.72 -13.89
CA LEU A 284 -3.21 13.05 -13.47
C LEU A 284 -3.87 13.41 -12.15
N VAL A 285 -3.05 13.61 -11.11
CA VAL A 285 -3.54 13.96 -9.77
C VAL A 285 -2.86 15.26 -9.33
N ARG A 286 -3.64 16.23 -8.84
CA ARG A 286 -3.10 17.48 -8.31
C ARG A 286 -2.50 17.24 -6.94
N ALA A 287 -1.19 17.41 -6.78
CA ALA A 287 -0.49 17.14 -5.52
C ALA A 287 0.30 18.36 -5.02
N THR A 288 0.21 18.67 -3.72
CA THR A 288 0.80 19.87 -3.08
C THR A 288 2.30 19.76 -2.74
N TRP A 289 2.95 18.65 -3.11
CA TRP A 289 4.36 18.37 -2.79
C TRP A 289 5.24 18.70 -4.00
N ASN A 290 6.26 19.54 -3.80
CA ASN A 290 7.13 20.07 -4.84
C ASN A 290 8.27 19.10 -5.21
N GLY A 291 7.95 17.82 -5.43
CA GLY A 291 8.89 16.77 -5.81
C GLY A 291 8.71 16.34 -7.26
N CYS A 292 9.81 16.08 -7.96
CA CYS A 292 9.82 15.47 -9.31
C CYS A 292 9.29 14.01 -9.33
N PHE A 293 8.83 13.51 -8.19
CA PHE A 293 8.35 12.16 -7.99
C PHE A 293 6.87 12.23 -7.63
N TYR A 294 6.04 11.60 -8.46
CA TYR A 294 5.30 10.38 -8.16
C TYR A 294 4.51 10.02 -9.42
N SER A 295 5.23 9.50 -10.42
CA SER A 295 4.81 8.22 -10.96
C SER A 295 4.61 7.27 -9.81
N VAL A 296 3.36 6.93 -9.54
CA VAL A 296 3.08 5.79 -8.67
C VAL A 296 3.53 4.58 -9.49
N LEU A 297 4.76 4.17 -9.19
CA LEU A 297 5.38 2.87 -9.43
C LEU A 297 4.52 1.84 -10.18
N PRO A 298 4.99 1.25 -11.29
CA PRO A 298 4.64 -0.13 -11.59
C PRO A 298 5.41 -1.04 -10.61
N PHE A 299 4.92 -1.23 -9.39
CA PHE A 299 5.44 -2.28 -8.50
C PHE A 299 4.30 -2.99 -7.77
N PRO A 300 3.99 -4.27 -8.09
CA PRO A 300 4.65 -5.15 -9.05
C PRO A 300 4.22 -4.85 -10.49
N VAL A 301 5.16 -4.98 -11.42
CA VAL A 301 4.96 -4.96 -12.87
C VAL A 301 4.08 -6.15 -13.24
N ASN A 302 2.77 -6.03 -13.02
CA ASN A 302 1.82 -6.82 -13.75
C ASN A 302 1.70 -6.12 -15.12
N PRO A 303 2.29 -6.66 -16.20
CA PRO A 303 2.20 -6.03 -17.51
C PRO A 303 0.75 -5.86 -17.97
N ASP A 304 -0.19 -6.61 -17.39
CA ASP A 304 -1.60 -6.56 -17.74
C ASP A 304 -2.44 -5.68 -16.79
N ASN A 305 -1.88 -5.20 -15.67
CA ASN A 305 -2.60 -4.41 -14.66
C ASN A 305 -1.80 -3.22 -14.08
N GLY A 306 -0.66 -2.87 -14.70
CA GLY A 306 0.10 -1.66 -14.39
C GLY A 306 -0.48 -0.41 -15.03
N TYR A 307 -0.27 0.74 -14.40
CA TYR A 307 -0.71 2.07 -14.81
C TYR A 307 0.43 3.09 -14.62
N ILE A 308 0.25 4.31 -15.13
CA ILE A 308 1.15 5.43 -14.83
C ILE A 308 0.38 6.52 -14.08
N ALA A 309 1.03 7.21 -13.15
CA ALA A 309 0.47 8.39 -12.53
C ALA A 309 1.42 9.57 -12.72
N TYR A 310 0.89 10.79 -12.76
CA TYR A 310 1.69 11.99 -12.78
C TYR A 310 1.06 13.06 -11.88
N ASN A 311 1.92 13.91 -11.31
CA ASN A 311 1.46 15.13 -10.67
C ASN A 311 1.00 16.12 -11.76
N SER A 312 -0.29 16.49 -11.72
CA SER A 312 -0.88 17.40 -12.73
C SER A 312 -0.28 18.81 -12.71
N ASN A 313 0.39 19.20 -11.63
CA ASN A 313 1.12 20.48 -11.55
C ASN A 313 2.36 20.52 -12.47
N ASN A 314 2.87 19.35 -12.87
CA ASN A 314 4.10 19.27 -13.66
C ASN A 314 3.85 19.28 -15.17
N VAL A 315 2.60 19.13 -15.63
CA VAL A 315 2.25 18.92 -17.05
C VAL A 315 2.77 20.03 -17.98
N ASP A 316 2.94 21.25 -17.47
CA ASP A 316 3.43 22.39 -18.25
C ASP A 316 4.92 22.69 -18.07
N LEU A 317 5.61 21.94 -17.22
CA LEU A 317 7.05 22.08 -17.07
C LEU A 317 7.75 21.49 -18.29
N GLY A 318 8.77 22.19 -18.81
CA GLY A 318 9.47 21.80 -20.04
C GLY A 318 10.15 20.43 -19.98
N TRP A 319 10.39 19.90 -18.78
CA TRP A 319 10.96 18.57 -18.59
C TRP A 319 9.92 17.43 -18.53
N PHE A 320 8.63 17.76 -18.41
CA PHE A 320 7.55 16.77 -18.26
C PHE A 320 7.47 15.73 -19.37
N PRO A 321 7.65 16.07 -20.67
CA PRO A 321 7.65 15.05 -21.71
C PRO A 321 8.74 13.98 -21.52
N GLY A 322 9.88 14.36 -20.93
CA GLY A 322 10.94 13.42 -20.57
C GLY A 322 10.51 12.45 -19.47
N THR A 323 9.73 12.92 -18.50
CA THR A 323 9.10 12.05 -17.49
C THR A 323 8.09 11.09 -18.13
N VAL A 324 7.33 11.53 -19.13
CA VAL A 324 6.34 10.68 -19.79
C VAL A 324 7.01 9.45 -20.43
N ILE A 325 8.06 9.66 -21.23
CA ILE A 325 8.78 8.53 -21.84
C ILE A 325 9.59 7.72 -20.83
N HIS A 326 10.15 8.34 -19.78
CA HIS A 326 10.87 7.63 -18.71
C HIS A 326 9.99 6.55 -18.09
N GLU A 327 8.77 6.93 -17.69
CA GLU A 327 7.83 6.03 -17.03
C GLU A 327 7.26 4.97 -17.97
N PHE A 328 6.92 5.39 -19.20
CA PHE A 328 6.47 4.44 -20.21
C PHE A 328 7.55 3.40 -20.56
N PHE A 329 8.83 3.80 -20.58
CA PHE A 329 9.91 2.90 -20.94
C PHE A 329 10.08 1.72 -19.96
N HIS A 330 9.69 1.87 -18.70
CA HIS A 330 9.66 0.75 -17.75
C HIS A 330 8.74 -0.40 -18.21
N PHE A 331 7.69 -0.11 -18.98
CA PHE A 331 6.83 -1.13 -19.61
C PHE A 331 7.50 -1.85 -20.80
N THR A 332 8.72 -1.47 -21.20
CA THR A 332 9.52 -2.24 -22.18
C THR A 332 10.61 -3.07 -21.52
N GLN A 333 10.99 -2.70 -20.30
CA GLN A 333 12.07 -3.34 -19.55
C GLN A 333 11.63 -4.68 -18.95
N GLY A 334 10.32 -4.93 -18.85
CA GLY A 334 9.68 -6.25 -18.78
C GLY A 334 9.89 -7.12 -17.54
N CYS A 335 10.91 -6.93 -16.70
CA CYS A 335 11.34 -7.95 -15.73
C CYS A 335 11.38 -9.37 -16.38
N PHE A 336 11.88 -9.48 -17.61
CA PHE A 336 12.39 -10.71 -18.25
C PHE A 336 11.51 -11.99 -18.20
N LEU A 337 10.67 -12.18 -19.23
CA LEU A 337 9.97 -13.42 -19.67
C LEU A 337 9.78 -14.56 -18.63
N GLN A 338 8.49 -14.80 -18.30
CA GLN A 338 7.90 -15.93 -17.54
C GLN A 338 7.79 -15.82 -16.01
N GLY A 339 6.70 -15.22 -15.55
CA GLY A 339 5.76 -15.95 -14.69
C GLY A 339 6.13 -16.20 -13.22
N THR A 340 7.10 -15.51 -12.63
CA THR A 340 7.23 -15.46 -11.16
C THR A 340 7.55 -14.06 -10.70
N ASP A 341 6.94 -13.67 -9.58
CA ASP A 341 7.25 -12.46 -8.82
C ASP A 341 8.76 -12.28 -8.71
N CYS A 342 9.20 -11.03 -8.59
CA CYS A 342 10.57 -10.59 -8.83
C CYS A 342 11.44 -10.50 -7.55
N PRO A 343 11.96 -11.60 -6.97
CA PRO A 343 13.12 -11.56 -6.10
C PRO A 343 14.42 -12.10 -6.73
N ALA A 344 14.40 -12.66 -7.95
CA ALA A 344 15.54 -13.44 -8.47
C ALA A 344 16.42 -12.79 -9.56
N VAL A 345 16.10 -11.60 -10.12
CA VAL A 345 16.99 -10.91 -11.09
C VAL A 345 17.50 -9.59 -10.53
N ALA A 346 18.14 -9.69 -9.37
CA ALA A 346 18.99 -8.66 -8.80
C ALA A 346 20.43 -8.80 -9.33
N PRO A 347 20.70 -8.28 -10.55
CA PRO A 347 21.96 -7.56 -10.62
C PRO A 347 21.94 -6.16 -11.24
N ALA A 348 20.78 -5.57 -11.59
CA ALA A 348 20.82 -4.27 -12.26
C ALA A 348 19.59 -3.37 -12.09
N ARG A 349 19.01 -3.25 -10.88
CA ARG A 349 17.90 -2.29 -10.64
C ARG A 349 18.25 -0.86 -11.05
N TRP A 350 19.52 -0.48 -10.87
CA TRP A 350 20.06 0.81 -11.31
C TRP A 350 20.02 0.98 -12.84
N LEU A 351 20.12 -0.10 -13.63
CA LEU A 351 20.15 -0.04 -15.09
C LEU A 351 18.78 0.33 -15.66
N GLY A 352 17.70 -0.15 -15.04
CA GLY A 352 16.33 0.23 -15.39
C GLY A 352 16.12 1.74 -15.28
N GLU A 353 16.46 2.34 -14.14
CA GLU A 353 16.37 3.79 -13.97
C GLU A 353 17.37 4.56 -14.84
N ALA A 354 18.60 4.04 -15.04
CA ALA A 354 19.61 4.71 -15.85
C ALA A 354 19.20 4.82 -17.32
N THR A 355 18.63 3.76 -17.88
CA THR A 355 18.17 3.73 -19.27
C THR A 355 16.84 4.48 -19.45
N SER A 356 15.92 4.42 -18.48
CA SER A 356 14.73 5.29 -18.47
C SER A 356 15.11 6.77 -18.40
N THR A 357 16.14 7.11 -17.63
CA THR A 357 16.66 8.49 -17.56
C THR A 357 17.35 8.90 -18.86
N TRP A 358 18.04 7.97 -19.53
CA TRP A 358 18.64 8.22 -20.85
C TRP A 358 17.59 8.38 -21.95
N ILE A 359 16.51 7.62 -21.95
CA ILE A 359 15.48 7.78 -22.97
C ILE A 359 14.63 9.04 -22.75
N ALA A 360 14.62 9.61 -21.54
CA ALA A 360 13.95 10.88 -21.23
C ALA A 360 14.37 12.04 -22.16
N GLU A 361 15.64 12.13 -22.54
CA GLU A 361 16.12 13.15 -23.50
C GLU A 361 15.69 12.89 -24.94
N GLN A 362 15.11 11.73 -25.24
CA GLN A 362 14.74 11.33 -26.59
C GLN A 362 13.28 11.58 -26.94
N HIS A 363 12.44 12.01 -25.99
CA HIS A 363 11.06 12.37 -26.28
C HIS A 363 11.02 13.57 -27.27
N PRO A 364 10.25 13.52 -28.37
CA PRO A 364 10.29 14.56 -29.40
C PRO A 364 9.89 15.97 -28.91
N ALA A 365 9.04 16.03 -27.87
CA ALA A 365 8.65 17.28 -27.22
C ALA A 365 9.60 17.81 -26.12
N VAL A 366 10.72 17.15 -25.79
CA VAL A 366 11.71 17.76 -24.87
C VAL A 366 12.63 18.72 -25.63
N ALA A 367 12.92 19.88 -25.02
CA ALA A 367 13.93 20.79 -25.54
C ALA A 367 15.34 20.24 -25.28
N THR A 368 16.21 20.33 -26.28
CA THR A 368 17.63 19.95 -26.16
C THR A 368 18.53 21.18 -26.00
N PRO A 369 19.53 21.18 -25.09
CA PRO A 369 19.92 20.05 -24.24
C PRO A 369 18.94 19.81 -23.10
N PHE A 370 18.56 18.55 -22.91
CA PHE A 370 17.70 18.13 -21.81
C PHE A 370 18.55 17.72 -20.61
N ILE A 371 18.16 18.17 -19.42
CA ILE A 371 18.74 17.72 -18.16
C ILE A 371 17.58 17.28 -17.27
N ASN A 372 17.57 15.99 -16.92
CA ASN A 372 16.62 15.47 -15.95
C ASN A 372 16.95 16.05 -14.56
N PRO A 373 16.05 16.79 -13.88
CA PRO A 373 16.31 17.36 -12.57
C PRO A 373 16.72 16.31 -11.53
N THR A 374 16.15 15.11 -11.61
CA THR A 374 16.48 13.99 -10.72
C THR A 374 17.91 13.46 -10.98
N ALA A 375 18.35 13.43 -12.24
CA ALA A 375 19.73 13.04 -12.56
C ALA A 375 20.75 14.00 -11.93
N LEU A 376 20.43 15.29 -11.80
CA LEU A 376 21.29 16.25 -11.10
C LEU A 376 21.40 15.95 -9.61
N SER A 377 20.28 15.59 -8.97
CA SER A 377 20.25 15.22 -7.54
C SER A 377 21.03 13.95 -7.24
N TRP A 378 21.14 13.04 -8.21
CA TRP A 378 21.84 11.75 -8.06
C TRP A 378 23.19 11.68 -8.77
N ARG A 379 23.72 12.81 -9.29
CA ARG A 379 24.89 12.86 -10.16
C ARG A 379 26.13 12.14 -9.62
N ASP A 380 26.33 12.16 -8.31
CA ASP A 380 27.50 11.55 -7.66
C ASP A 380 27.46 10.02 -7.72
N SER A 381 26.30 9.43 -7.99
CA SER A 381 26.14 7.99 -8.20
C SER A 381 26.94 7.48 -9.40
N MET A 382 27.34 8.35 -10.34
CA MET A 382 28.18 7.96 -11.47
C MET A 382 29.58 7.48 -11.03
N TRP A 383 30.07 7.96 -9.88
CA TRP A 383 31.40 7.63 -9.36
C TRP A 383 31.44 6.38 -8.49
N VAL A 384 30.27 5.88 -8.10
CA VAL A 384 30.15 4.58 -7.42
C VAL A 384 30.20 3.49 -8.49
N GLY A 385 30.92 2.40 -8.25
CA GLY A 385 31.10 1.28 -9.19
C GLY A 385 29.79 0.65 -9.69
N LEU A 386 29.85 -0.46 -10.43
CA LEU A 386 28.65 -1.19 -10.86
C LEU A 386 28.55 -2.48 -10.03
N SER A 387 27.47 -2.65 -9.27
CA SER A 387 27.23 -3.88 -8.51
C SER A 387 25.76 -4.30 -8.55
N SER A 388 25.56 -5.59 -8.30
CA SER A 388 24.26 -6.24 -8.41
C SER A 388 23.22 -5.78 -7.38
N GLY A 389 23.67 -5.32 -6.22
CA GLY A 389 22.84 -4.88 -5.10
C GLY A 389 22.51 -3.39 -5.06
N MET A 390 22.80 -2.62 -6.12
CA MET A 390 22.56 -1.18 -6.11
C MET A 390 21.07 -0.83 -6.11
N VAL A 391 20.71 0.19 -5.33
CA VAL A 391 19.36 0.75 -5.31
C VAL A 391 19.00 1.36 -6.66
N ALA A 392 17.74 1.23 -7.07
CA ALA A 392 17.26 1.70 -8.38
C ALA A 392 17.59 3.17 -8.62
N GLN A 393 17.40 4.02 -7.61
CA GLN A 393 17.60 5.47 -7.69
C GLN A 393 19.02 5.89 -8.05
N SER A 394 20.02 5.05 -7.76
CA SER A 394 21.40 5.32 -8.20
C SER A 394 21.53 5.37 -9.73
N GLY A 395 20.58 4.77 -10.46
CA GLY A 395 20.49 4.79 -11.91
C GLY A 395 20.33 6.19 -12.51
N TYR A 396 19.61 7.10 -11.84
CA TYR A 396 19.41 8.48 -12.33
C TYR A 396 20.75 9.19 -12.62
N GLY A 397 21.73 9.04 -11.72
CA GLY A 397 23.07 9.60 -11.91
C GLY A 397 23.94 8.85 -12.92
N LYS A 398 23.57 7.62 -13.29
CA LYS A 398 24.33 6.74 -14.20
C LYS A 398 23.87 6.82 -15.65
N ALA A 399 22.79 7.55 -15.95
CA ALA A 399 22.30 7.78 -17.32
C ALA A 399 23.38 8.25 -18.31
N PRO A 400 24.37 9.10 -17.93
CA PRO A 400 25.46 9.48 -18.82
C PRO A 400 26.31 8.30 -19.31
N MET A 401 26.41 7.20 -18.53
CA MET A 401 27.08 5.97 -18.97
C MET A 401 26.29 5.30 -20.09
N VAL A 402 24.96 5.19 -19.95
CA VAL A 402 24.08 4.64 -21.00
C VAL A 402 24.16 5.53 -22.25
N LYS A 403 24.15 6.86 -22.08
CA LYS A 403 24.32 7.81 -23.17
C LYS A 403 25.67 7.63 -23.90
N TYR A 404 26.75 7.42 -23.16
CA TYR A 404 28.06 7.12 -23.74
C TYR A 404 28.02 5.82 -24.55
N VAL A 405 27.41 4.76 -24.00
CA VAL A 405 27.27 3.47 -24.67
C VAL A 405 26.48 3.62 -25.98
N ALA A 406 25.31 4.25 -25.93
CA ALA A 406 24.46 4.49 -27.09
C ALA A 406 25.18 5.34 -28.14
N LYS A 407 25.87 6.41 -27.74
CA LYS A 407 26.61 7.27 -28.67
C LYS A 407 27.77 6.54 -29.36
N ARG A 408 28.44 5.62 -28.67
CA ARG A 408 29.63 4.95 -29.20
C ARG A 408 29.32 3.68 -29.99
N TRP A 409 28.30 2.92 -29.61
CA TRP A 409 27.99 1.61 -30.18
C TRP A 409 26.55 1.48 -30.71
N GLY A 410 25.78 2.57 -30.68
CA GLY A 410 24.38 2.59 -31.08
C GLY A 410 23.42 2.05 -30.02
N ASP A 411 22.14 2.38 -30.17
CA ASP A 411 21.07 2.01 -29.23
C ASP A 411 20.90 0.49 -29.09
N VAL A 412 21.28 -0.28 -30.12
CA VAL A 412 21.30 -1.75 -30.09
C VAL A 412 22.15 -2.28 -28.94
N LYS A 413 23.28 -1.61 -28.63
CA LYS A 413 24.15 -2.02 -27.53
C LYS A 413 23.45 -1.89 -26.16
N VAL A 414 22.57 -0.90 -26.00
CA VAL A 414 21.77 -0.75 -24.76
C VAL A 414 20.81 -1.92 -24.60
N LYS A 415 20.22 -2.41 -25.70
CA LYS A 415 19.36 -3.62 -25.66
C LYS A 415 20.14 -4.89 -25.32
N GLU A 416 21.33 -5.04 -25.89
CA GLU A 416 22.20 -6.18 -25.56
C GLU A 416 22.55 -6.24 -24.08
N MET A 417 22.71 -5.09 -23.39
CA MET A 417 22.92 -5.07 -21.94
C MET A 417 21.79 -5.79 -21.18
N TYR A 418 20.54 -5.63 -21.61
CA TYR A 418 19.40 -6.34 -21.02
C TYR A 418 19.46 -7.85 -21.29
N THR A 419 19.83 -8.24 -22.51
CA THR A 419 20.00 -9.66 -22.86
C THR A 419 21.12 -10.30 -22.05
N SER A 420 22.22 -9.59 -21.81
CA SER A 420 23.30 -10.07 -20.95
C SER A 420 22.83 -10.22 -19.51
N VAL A 421 22.16 -9.22 -18.93
CA VAL A 421 21.62 -9.30 -17.56
C VAL A 421 20.62 -10.45 -17.39
N GLN A 422 19.85 -10.80 -18.44
CA GLN A 422 18.97 -11.98 -18.44
C GLN A 422 19.74 -13.29 -18.41
N ALA A 423 20.90 -13.34 -19.06
CA ALA A 423 21.70 -14.55 -19.19
C ALA A 423 22.54 -14.86 -17.93
N GLY A 424 22.65 -13.90 -17.00
CA GLY A 424 23.51 -13.97 -15.82
C GLY A 424 24.79 -13.19 -16.00
#